data_AF-W1YVY8-F1
#
_entry.id   AF-W1YVY8-F1
#
_cell.length_a   1.000
_cell.length_b   1.000
_cell.length_c   1.000
_cell.angle_alpha   90.00
_cell.angle_beta   90.00
_cell.angle_gamma   90.00
#
_symmetry.space_group_name_H-M   'P 1'
#
loop_
_entity.id
_entity.type
_entity.pdbx_description
1 polymer ?
#
loop_
_entity_poly.entity_id
_entity_poly.type
_entity_poly.pdbx_seq_one_letter_code
_entity_poly.pdbx_strand_id
1 'polypeptide(L)'
;YRAVRILGEVDAIAAEDTRHTGILLKHFDIKKPLISYHEHNKDEKGSYIIELLLEGQSIACVSDAGMPAISDPGADLVTKAIEEGITVVPLPGANAALTALIASGLDTKSFAFAGFLP
;
A
#
# COMPACT_ATOMS: atom_id res chain seq x y z
N TYR A 1 -2.60 -14.18 -8.21
CA TYR A 1 -1.40 -13.68 -8.93
C TYR A 1 -1.49 -12.22 -9.41
N ARG A 2 -2.58 -11.48 -9.16
CA ARG A 2 -2.73 -10.09 -9.65
C ARG A 2 -1.69 -9.13 -9.08
N ALA A 3 -1.41 -9.20 -7.78
CA ALA A 3 -0.43 -8.32 -7.13
C ALA A 3 0.97 -8.45 -7.74
N VAL A 4 1.47 -9.68 -7.91
CA VAL A 4 2.76 -9.96 -8.55
C VAL A 4 2.84 -9.35 -9.96
N ARG A 5 1.77 -9.50 -10.75
CA ARG A 5 1.70 -8.92 -12.10
C ARG A 5 1.77 -7.39 -12.05
N ILE A 6 0.92 -6.75 -11.24
CA ILE A 6 0.88 -5.28 -11.13
C ILE A 6 2.22 -4.72 -10.64
N LEU A 7 2.84 -5.33 -9.63
CA LEU A 7 4.16 -4.92 -9.15
C LEU A 7 5.25 -5.05 -10.24
N GLY A 8 5.08 -5.95 -11.21
CA GLY A 8 5.95 -6.06 -12.39
C GLY A 8 5.60 -5.11 -13.54
N GLU A 9 4.40 -4.55 -13.56
CA GLU A 9 3.91 -3.66 -14.63
C GLU A 9 4.12 -2.18 -14.30
N VAL A 10 3.99 -1.76 -13.04
CA VAL A 10 4.12 -0.35 -12.62
C VAL A 10 5.51 0.23 -12.85
N ASP A 11 5.61 1.56 -12.92
CA ASP A 11 6.87 2.27 -13.14
C ASP A 11 7.72 2.36 -11.87
N ALA A 12 7.09 2.52 -10.71
CA ALA A 12 7.75 2.51 -9.40
C ALA A 12 6.85 1.91 -8.30
N ILE A 13 7.47 1.56 -7.17
CA ILE A 13 6.80 1.03 -5.99
C ILE A 13 7.13 1.93 -4.79
N ALA A 14 6.13 2.59 -4.24
CA ALA A 14 6.21 3.29 -2.96
C ALA A 14 6.04 2.29 -1.82
N ALA A 15 7.05 2.17 -0.96
CA ALA A 15 7.13 1.15 0.09
C ALA A 15 7.49 1.77 1.44
N GLU A 16 6.86 1.29 2.50
CA GLU A 16 7.14 1.69 3.89
C GLU A 16 8.60 1.38 4.28
N ASP A 17 9.01 0.11 4.22
CA ASP A 17 10.42 -0.30 4.24
C ASP A 17 10.85 -0.93 2.92
N THR A 18 11.72 -0.22 2.20
CA THR A 18 12.30 -0.68 0.93
C THR A 18 13.18 -1.93 1.07
N ARG A 19 13.76 -2.17 2.26
CA ARG A 19 14.59 -3.36 2.53
C ARG A 19 13.72 -4.60 2.64
N HIS A 20 12.61 -4.51 3.39
CA HIS A 20 11.62 -5.58 3.50
C HIS A 20 10.96 -5.87 2.14
N THR A 21 10.49 -4.82 1.48
CA THR A 21 9.86 -4.94 0.16
C THR A 21 10.83 -5.51 -0.88
N GLY A 22 12.10 -5.12 -0.85
CA GLY A 22 13.13 -5.64 -1.75
C GLY A 22 13.30 -7.16 -1.67
N ILE A 23 13.16 -7.76 -0.48
CA ILE A 23 13.21 -9.22 -0.30
C ILE A 23 12.02 -9.89 -1.00
N LEU A 24 10.81 -9.31 -0.83
CA LEU A 24 9.59 -9.80 -1.48
C LEU A 24 9.69 -9.73 -3.00
N LEU A 25 10.15 -8.59 -3.54
CA LEU A 25 10.31 -8.41 -4.99
C LEU A 25 11.34 -9.37 -5.57
N LYS A 26 12.46 -9.59 -4.85
CA LYS A 26 13.48 -10.57 -5.25
C LYS A 26 12.92 -11.98 -5.32
N HIS A 27 12.04 -12.38 -4.40
CA HIS A 27 11.41 -13.70 -4.42
C HIS A 27 10.58 -13.93 -5.69
N PHE A 28 9.94 -12.88 -6.21
CA PHE A 28 9.14 -12.92 -7.43
C PHE A 28 9.89 -12.49 -8.70
N ASP A 29 11.22 -12.29 -8.63
CA ASP A 29 12.06 -11.76 -9.71
C ASP A 29 11.54 -10.44 -10.31
N ILE A 30 10.99 -9.57 -9.45
CA ILE A 30 10.50 -8.24 -9.84
C ILE A 30 11.63 -7.23 -9.63
N LYS A 31 11.96 -6.49 -10.70
CA LYS A 31 12.96 -5.42 -10.68
C LYS A 31 12.27 -4.09 -11.00
N LYS A 32 11.95 -3.32 -9.96
CA LYS A 32 11.37 -1.99 -10.08
C LYS A 32 12.04 -1.01 -9.14
N PRO A 33 12.07 0.29 -9.50
CA PRO A 33 12.46 1.35 -8.59
C PRO A 33 11.60 1.33 -7.32
N LEU A 34 12.26 1.44 -6.17
CA LEU A 34 11.62 1.57 -4.86
C LEU A 34 11.73 3.01 -4.38
N ILE A 35 10.60 3.56 -3.93
CA ILE A 35 10.51 4.88 -3.29
C ILE A 35 10.17 4.63 -1.83
N SER A 36 11.03 5.08 -0.90
CA SER A 36 10.75 4.97 0.54
C SER A 36 9.65 5.94 0.94
N TYR A 37 8.52 5.44 1.42
CA TYR A 37 7.35 6.23 1.80
C TYR A 37 6.77 5.73 3.13
N HIS A 38 7.10 6.44 4.22
CA HIS A 38 6.74 6.08 5.59
C HIS A 38 6.31 7.33 6.38
N GLU A 39 5.80 7.16 7.59
CA GLU A 39 5.18 8.24 8.38
C GLU A 39 6.03 9.52 8.49
N HIS A 40 7.35 9.37 8.69
CA HIS A 40 8.26 10.52 8.87
C HIS A 40 8.55 11.33 7.59
N ASN A 41 8.26 10.81 6.39
CA ASN A 41 8.58 11.48 5.13
C ASN A 41 7.37 11.62 4.20
N LYS A 42 6.17 11.29 4.69
CA LYS A 42 4.95 11.21 3.89
C LYS A 42 4.58 12.52 3.19
N ASP A 43 4.91 13.66 3.79
CA ASP A 43 4.60 14.96 3.18
C ASP A 43 5.46 15.21 1.94
N GLU A 44 6.79 15.16 2.10
CA GLU A 44 7.74 15.37 1.00
C GLU A 44 7.62 14.28 -0.07
N LYS A 45 7.64 13.01 0.33
CA LYS A 45 7.58 11.89 -0.61
C LYS A 45 6.20 11.70 -1.21
N GLY A 46 5.14 12.07 -0.49
CA GLY A 46 3.78 12.08 -1.03
C GLY A 46 3.68 13.03 -2.20
N SER A 47 4.10 14.29 -2.04
CA SER A 47 4.07 15.27 -3.14
C SER A 47 4.89 14.81 -4.34
N TYR A 48 6.09 14.27 -4.11
CA TYR A 48 6.91 13.69 -5.18
C TYR A 48 6.21 12.56 -5.93
N ILE A 49 5.53 11.64 -5.22
CA ILE A 49 4.78 10.55 -5.86
C ILE A 49 3.60 11.09 -6.69
N ILE A 50 2.91 12.13 -6.21
CA ILE A 50 1.83 12.78 -6.93
C ILE A 50 2.32 13.43 -8.22
N GLU A 51 3.47 14.11 -8.19
CA GLU A 51 4.09 14.68 -9.40
C GLU A 51 4.36 13.61 -10.45
N LEU A 52 4.95 12.46 -10.07
CA LEU A 52 5.19 11.34 -10.98
C LEU A 52 3.88 10.78 -11.57
N LEU A 53 2.81 10.69 -10.77
CA LEU A 53 1.51 10.23 -11.22
C LEU A 53 0.89 11.22 -12.24
N LEU A 54 1.04 12.53 -12.00
CA LEU A 54 0.58 13.59 -12.92
C LEU A 54 1.36 13.60 -14.25
N GLU A 55 2.63 13.18 -14.22
CA GLU A 55 3.43 12.94 -15.43
C GLU A 55 2.99 11.68 -16.22
N GLY A 56 2.01 10.94 -15.71
CA GLY A 56 1.45 9.74 -16.35
C GLY A 56 2.14 8.44 -15.95
N GLN A 57 3.00 8.46 -14.94
CA GLN A 57 3.58 7.22 -14.40
C GLN A 57 2.55 6.46 -13.57
N SER A 58 2.75 5.16 -13.45
CA SER A 58 1.97 4.25 -12.63
C SER A 58 2.78 3.85 -11.40
N ILE A 59 2.21 4.03 -10.21
CA ILE A 59 2.89 3.76 -8.94
C ILE A 59 2.06 2.80 -8.10
N ALA A 60 2.68 1.73 -7.62
CA ALA A 60 2.08 0.85 -6.62
C ALA A 60 2.48 1.31 -5.21
N CYS A 61 1.53 1.32 -4.27
CA CYS A 61 1.80 1.56 -2.85
C CYS A 61 1.72 0.24 -2.08
N VAL A 62 2.71 -0.05 -1.24
CA VAL A 62 2.77 -1.24 -0.37
C VAL A 62 3.19 -0.84 1.05
N SER A 63 2.67 -1.56 2.04
CA SER A 63 3.13 -1.53 3.43
C SER A 63 4.02 -2.73 3.72
N ASP A 64 4.64 -2.77 4.89
CA ASP A 64 5.49 -3.90 5.30
C ASP A 64 4.71 -5.24 5.34
N ALA A 65 3.41 -5.19 5.59
CA ALA A 65 2.54 -6.37 5.52
C ALA A 65 1.05 -6.02 5.31
N GLY A 66 0.37 -6.87 4.56
CA GLY A 66 -1.10 -6.92 4.55
C GLY A 66 -1.76 -5.93 3.59
N MET A 67 -2.55 -5.02 4.14
CA MET A 67 -3.45 -4.12 3.41
C MET A 67 -2.94 -2.68 3.57
N PRO A 68 -2.28 -2.11 2.54
CA PRO A 68 -1.82 -0.72 2.57
C PRO A 68 -2.97 0.26 2.80
N ALA A 69 -2.65 1.45 3.32
CA ALA A 69 -3.57 2.50 3.73
C ALA A 69 -4.43 2.18 4.97
N ILE A 70 -4.12 1.10 5.71
CA ILE A 70 -4.77 0.78 6.98
C ILE A 70 -3.72 0.78 8.09
N SER A 71 -3.76 1.79 8.95
CA SER A 71 -2.77 2.00 10.02
C SER A 71 -1.34 2.26 9.51
N ASP A 72 -1.21 2.79 8.30
CA ASP A 72 0.04 3.15 7.63
C ASP A 72 -0.15 4.46 6.82
N PRO A 73 0.92 5.09 6.28
CA PRO A 73 0.82 6.40 5.63
C PRO A 73 0.16 6.36 4.24
N GLY A 74 -0.22 5.19 3.73
CA GLY A 74 -0.86 5.04 2.42
C GLY A 74 -2.20 5.79 2.31
N ALA A 75 -2.92 5.99 3.42
CA ALA A 75 -4.18 6.74 3.43
C ALA A 75 -4.00 8.21 3.03
N ASP A 76 -2.88 8.81 3.43
CA ASP A 76 -2.52 10.19 3.06
C ASP A 76 -2.27 10.30 1.56
N LEU A 77 -1.52 9.35 0.98
CA LEU A 77 -1.24 9.32 -0.44
C LEU A 77 -2.51 9.13 -1.28
N VAL A 78 -3.43 8.26 -0.84
CA VAL A 78 -4.74 8.06 -1.48
C VAL A 78 -5.55 9.36 -1.48
N THR A 79 -5.54 10.10 -0.36
CA THR A 79 -6.26 11.38 -0.25
C THR A 79 -5.71 12.39 -1.24
N LYS A 80 -4.38 12.60 -1.26
CA LYS A 80 -3.71 13.49 -2.21
C LYS A 80 -3.98 13.11 -3.68
N ALA A 81 -3.98 11.80 -3.99
CA ALA A 81 -4.27 11.33 -5.34
C ALA A 81 -5.71 11.66 -5.77
N ILE A 82 -6.69 11.47 -4.88
CA ILE A 82 -8.09 11.79 -5.16
C ILE A 82 -8.30 13.30 -5.37
N GLU A 83 -7.63 14.14 -4.59
CA GLU A 83 -7.69 15.61 -4.72
C GLU A 83 -7.23 16.09 -6.10
N GLU A 84 -6.23 15.43 -6.68
CA GLU A 84 -5.70 15.71 -8.02
C GLU A 84 -6.45 14.96 -9.15
N GLY A 85 -7.54 14.25 -8.82
CA GLY A 85 -8.33 13.49 -9.81
C GLY A 85 -7.62 12.24 -10.36
N ILE A 86 -6.58 11.75 -9.67
CA ILE A 86 -5.83 10.54 -10.04
C ILE A 86 -6.64 9.29 -9.65
N THR A 87 -6.70 8.32 -10.56
CA THR A 87 -7.42 7.07 -10.30
C THR A 87 -6.66 6.18 -9.32
N VAL A 88 -7.30 5.85 -8.19
CA VAL A 88 -6.78 4.90 -7.20
C VAL A 88 -7.43 3.52 -7.40
N VAL A 89 -6.62 2.49 -7.63
CA VAL A 89 -7.10 1.12 -7.90
C VAL A 89 -6.71 0.17 -6.76
N PRO A 90 -7.62 -0.17 -5.84
CA PRO A 90 -7.31 -1.09 -4.75
C PRO A 90 -7.20 -2.55 -5.24
N LEU A 91 -6.24 -3.28 -4.66
CA LEU A 91 -6.09 -4.72 -4.85
C LEU A 91 -6.64 -5.47 -3.62
N PRO A 92 -7.54 -6.46 -3.79
CA PRO A 92 -7.90 -7.33 -2.67
C PRO A 92 -6.65 -8.10 -2.23
N GLY A 93 -6.47 -8.23 -0.93
CA GLY A 93 -5.23 -8.75 -0.35
C GLY A 93 -5.40 -9.20 1.10
N ALA A 94 -4.28 -9.59 1.70
CA ALA A 94 -4.26 -10.08 3.07
C ALA A 94 -4.63 -8.97 4.06
N ASN A 95 -5.47 -9.29 5.05
CA ASN A 95 -5.80 -8.40 6.16
C ASN A 95 -5.84 -9.24 7.44
N ALA A 96 -4.99 -8.91 8.41
CA ALA A 96 -4.83 -9.72 9.63
C ALA A 96 -6.12 -9.74 10.47
N ALA A 97 -6.78 -8.60 10.64
CA ALA A 97 -7.99 -8.47 11.45
C ALA A 97 -9.15 -9.31 10.89
N LEU A 98 -9.42 -9.21 9.58
CA LEU A 98 -10.48 -9.98 8.93
C LEU A 98 -10.15 -11.48 8.91
N THR A 99 -8.89 -11.84 8.67
CA THR A 99 -8.46 -13.24 8.69
C THR A 99 -8.66 -13.85 10.08
N ALA A 100 -8.37 -13.10 11.14
CA ALA A 100 -8.63 -13.53 12.52
C ALA A 100 -10.14 -13.61 12.80
N LEU A 101 -10.92 -12.60 12.40
CA LEU A 101 -12.36 -12.53 12.66
C LEU A 101 -13.10 -13.75 12.12
N ILE A 102 -12.85 -14.15 10.86
CA ILE A 102 -13.56 -15.28 10.24
C ILE A 102 -13.25 -16.63 10.89
N ALA A 103 -12.13 -16.74 11.63
CA ALA A 103 -11.73 -17.94 12.35
C ALA A 103 -12.07 -17.88 13.86
N SER A 104 -12.59 -16.74 14.35
CA SER A 104 -12.75 -16.48 15.79
C SER A 104 -14.00 -17.09 16.42
N GLY A 105 -15.03 -17.41 15.63
CA GLY A 105 -16.35 -17.79 16.11
C GLY A 105 -17.23 -16.62 16.59
N LEU A 106 -16.77 -15.37 16.46
CA LEU A 106 -17.56 -14.16 16.73
C LEU A 106 -18.50 -13.81 15.56
N ASP A 107 -19.44 -12.88 15.78
CA ASP A 107 -20.30 -12.38 14.70
C ASP A 107 -19.47 -11.67 13.63
N THR A 108 -19.71 -12.03 12.37
CA THR A 108 -19.02 -11.48 11.21
C THR A 108 -19.89 -10.54 10.39
N LYS A 109 -21.17 -10.32 10.79
CA LYS A 109 -22.07 -9.39 10.10
C LYS A 109 -21.76 -7.93 10.42
N SER A 110 -21.39 -7.65 11.66
CA SER A 110 -21.01 -6.32 12.12
C SER A 110 -19.81 -6.43 13.04
N PHE A 111 -18.76 -5.67 12.74
CA PHE A 111 -17.54 -5.63 13.55
C PHE A 111 -16.92 -4.23 13.45
N ALA A 112 -16.09 -3.89 14.43
CA ALA A 112 -15.29 -2.66 14.43
C ALA A 112 -13.80 -3.03 14.45
N PHE A 113 -13.02 -2.39 13.57
CA PHE A 113 -11.57 -2.44 13.61
C PHE A 113 -11.05 -1.17 14.29
N ALA A 114 -10.32 -1.34 15.40
CA ALA A 114 -9.80 -0.23 16.20
C ALA A 114 -8.27 -0.09 16.15
N GLY A 115 -7.57 -0.94 15.39
CA GLY A 115 -6.11 -0.94 15.33
C GLY A 115 -5.47 -1.20 16.70
N PHE A 116 -4.49 -0.36 17.07
CA PHE A 116 -3.72 -0.47 18.31
C PHE A 116 -4.30 0.43 19.40
N LEU A 117 -4.41 -0.10 20.62
CA LEU A 117 -4.84 0.66 21.80
C LEU A 117 -3.70 1.55 22.34
N PRO A 118 -4.01 2.68 23.02
CA PRO A 118 -3.03 3.53 23.71
C PRO A 118 -2.23 2.83 24.81
#